data_AF-A0A9E0B1W6-F1
#
_entry.id   AF-A0A9E0B1W6-F1
#
_cell.length_a   1.000
_cell.length_b   1.000
_cell.length_c   1.000
_cell.angle_alpha   90.00
_cell.angle_beta   90.00
_cell.angle_gamma   90.00
#
_symmetry.space_group_name_H-M   'P 1'
#
loop_
_entity.id
_entity.type
_entity.pdbx_description
1 polymer ?
#
loop_
_entity_poly.entity_id
_entity_poly.type
_entity_poly.pdbx_seq_one_letter_code
_entity_poly.pdbx_strand_id
1 'polypeptide(L)'
;MLEFSKSMQRLISMNKLEQAIDEFQNVLDRFNPITETDKIEQRDLRTAIIATSQRLYLVKEKEQKGNLSDDEIMRERRSVSNSFLDIINELDKYDAVNAYLITWEDEQAWRKTNSLNAIDAYKEYLNKYPTGKYADDARKFISMLKMMEEQKIKEKAEEIYTPPLQSHAPKQERIIYNDPPVENRTMYEKQHASVGSGEELSNGLFIVLLIGCIIPIIGIGAGAYFLYTKNNSVYKYNEPSRKKGRTLMIVGGIMVFLYIIGGY
;
A
#
# COMPACT_ATOMS: atom_id res chain seq x y z
N MET A 1 -1.94 26.17 -1.92
CA MET A 1 -1.53 25.70 -0.57
C MET A 1 -1.32 24.20 -0.63
N LEU A 2 -0.11 23.75 -0.28
CA LEU A 2 0.30 22.35 -0.23
C LEU A 2 -0.61 21.54 0.71
N GLU A 3 -0.87 20.28 0.37
CA GLU A 3 -1.67 19.37 1.19
C GLU A 3 -0.96 19.00 2.50
N PHE A 4 0.37 19.00 2.47
CA PHE A 4 1.22 18.92 3.64
C PHE A 4 0.90 20.05 4.63
N SER A 5 0.89 21.31 4.19
CA SER A 5 0.55 22.46 5.05
C SER A 5 -0.85 22.31 5.66
N LYS A 6 -1.85 21.86 4.87
CA LYS A 6 -3.20 21.59 5.37
C LYS A 6 -3.23 20.46 6.41
N SER A 7 -2.42 19.41 6.21
CA SER A 7 -2.28 18.31 7.16
C SER A 7 -1.72 18.82 8.49
N MET A 8 -0.67 19.65 8.45
CA MET A 8 -0.09 20.26 9.64
C MET A 8 -1.11 21.15 10.38
N GLN A 9 -1.81 22.03 9.66
CA GLN A 9 -2.88 22.86 10.23
C GLN A 9 -4.00 22.03 10.87
N ARG A 10 -4.39 20.91 10.26
CA ARG A 10 -5.37 19.98 10.81
C ARG A 10 -4.87 19.30 12.09
N LEU A 11 -3.62 18.88 12.14
CA LEU A 11 -3.05 18.30 13.36
C LEU A 11 -3.05 19.33 14.51
N ILE A 12 -2.70 20.58 14.22
CA ILE A 12 -2.71 21.66 15.21
C ILE A 12 -4.13 21.92 15.71
N SER A 13 -5.13 21.97 14.83
CA SER A 13 -6.54 22.17 15.24
C SER A 13 -7.10 21.01 16.06
N MET A 14 -6.54 19.81 15.91
CA MET A 14 -6.85 18.62 16.73
C MET A 14 -6.05 18.55 18.04
N ASN A 15 -5.34 19.62 18.43
CA ASN A 15 -4.43 19.65 19.58
C ASN A 15 -3.31 18.58 19.51
N LYS A 16 -2.84 18.28 18.30
CA LYS A 16 -1.77 17.30 18.01
C LYS A 16 -0.51 17.99 17.51
N LEU A 17 -0.10 19.07 18.16
CA LEU A 17 1.08 19.85 17.77
C LEU A 17 2.36 19.01 17.75
N GLU A 18 2.54 18.11 18.72
CA GLU A 18 3.69 17.20 18.79
C GLU A 18 3.79 16.34 17.53
N GLN A 19 2.67 15.74 17.13
CA GLN A 19 2.60 14.93 15.91
C GLN A 19 2.91 15.76 14.66
N ALA A 20 2.44 17.02 14.60
CA ALA A 20 2.70 17.90 13.47
C ALA A 20 4.19 18.24 13.35
N ILE A 21 4.83 18.57 14.48
CA ILE A 21 6.28 18.83 14.55
C ILE A 21 7.06 17.59 14.12
N ASP A 22 6.73 16.42 14.66
CA ASP A 22 7.41 15.16 14.34
C ASP A 22 7.26 14.82 12.85
N GLU A 23 6.06 14.97 12.29
CA GLU A 23 5.82 14.71 10.86
C GLU A 23 6.66 15.64 9.98
N PHE A 24 6.72 16.93 10.30
CA PHE A 24 7.54 17.88 9.55
C PHE A 24 9.05 17.59 9.70
N GLN A 25 9.53 17.28 10.90
CA GLN A 25 10.92 16.87 11.11
C GLN A 25 11.28 15.65 10.25
N ASN A 26 10.45 14.62 10.27
CA ASN A 26 10.66 13.40 9.47
C ASN A 26 10.66 13.65 7.96
N VAL A 27 9.93 14.66 7.48
CA VAL A 27 9.95 15.07 6.08
C VAL A 27 11.27 15.78 5.76
N LEU A 28 11.70 16.74 6.57
CA LEU A 28 12.98 17.41 6.38
C LEU A 28 14.20 16.49 6.55
N ASP A 29 14.07 15.41 7.33
CA ASP A 29 15.08 14.36 7.47
C ASP A 29 15.33 13.57 6.20
N ARG A 30 14.32 13.46 5.35
CA ARG A 30 14.42 12.78 4.05
C ARG A 30 14.69 13.72 2.90
N PHE A 31 14.64 15.03 3.13
CA PHE A 31 15.05 16.01 2.14
C PHE A 31 16.58 15.94 1.93
N ASN A 32 16.99 15.70 0.68
CA ASN A 32 18.39 15.60 0.31
C ASN A 32 18.80 16.85 -0.49
N PRO A 33 19.41 17.87 0.13
CA PRO A 33 19.77 19.12 -0.53
C PRO A 33 20.90 18.91 -1.55
N ILE A 34 20.79 19.53 -2.72
CA ILE A 34 21.76 19.41 -3.82
C ILE A 34 22.66 20.65 -3.88
N THR A 35 22.06 21.84 -3.77
CA THR A 35 22.77 23.12 -3.84
C THR A 35 23.09 23.69 -2.45
N GLU A 36 24.00 24.67 -2.38
CA GLU A 36 24.25 25.39 -1.12
C GLU A 36 23.00 26.16 -0.64
N THR A 37 22.20 26.69 -1.57
CA THR A 37 20.92 27.33 -1.25
C THR A 37 19.97 26.33 -0.59
N ASP A 38 19.83 25.12 -1.13
CA ASP A 38 18.98 24.06 -0.57
C ASP A 38 19.41 23.68 0.86
N LYS A 39 20.72 23.65 1.12
CA LYS A 39 21.28 23.36 2.44
C LYS A 39 20.92 24.48 3.44
N ILE A 40 20.98 25.73 3.00
CA ILE A 40 20.58 26.89 3.81
C ILE A 40 19.08 26.79 4.13
N GLU A 41 18.23 26.55 3.13
CA GLU A 41 16.79 26.37 3.32
C GLU A 41 16.48 25.26 4.34
N GLN A 42 17.09 24.08 4.17
CA GLN A 42 16.90 22.95 5.09
C GLN A 42 17.36 23.30 6.50
N ARG A 43 18.54 23.93 6.65
CA ARG A 43 19.10 24.31 7.95
C ARG A 43 18.20 25.30 8.66
N ASP A 44 17.71 26.32 7.96
CA ASP A 44 16.91 27.39 8.53
C ASP A 44 15.57 26.83 9.03
N LEU A 45 14.89 26.01 8.23
CA LEU A 45 13.66 25.31 8.65
C LEU A 45 13.90 24.34 9.81
N ARG A 46 14.96 23.50 9.74
CA ARG A 46 15.32 22.59 10.84
C ARG A 46 15.53 23.35 12.13
N THR A 47 16.24 24.48 12.08
CA THR A 47 16.51 25.32 13.25
C THR A 47 15.23 25.85 13.86
N ALA A 48 14.32 26.38 13.03
CA ALA A 48 13.02 26.89 13.48
C ALA A 48 12.14 25.79 14.12
N ILE A 49 12.12 24.60 13.52
CA ILE A 49 11.33 23.47 14.04
C ILE A 49 11.94 22.91 15.33
N ILE A 50 13.27 22.79 15.42
CA ILE A 50 13.95 22.36 16.65
C ILE A 50 13.66 23.33 17.78
N ALA A 51 13.75 24.65 17.52
CA ALA A 51 13.43 25.67 18.53
C ALA A 51 11.98 25.55 19.01
N THR A 52 11.04 25.31 18.09
CA THR A 52 9.62 25.10 18.41
C THR A 52 9.40 23.83 19.23
N SER A 53 10.04 22.72 18.84
CA SER A 53 10.01 21.44 19.56
C SER A 53 10.56 21.56 20.98
N GLN A 54 11.69 22.27 21.15
CA GLN A 54 12.28 22.55 22.46
C GLN A 54 11.34 23.38 23.34
N ARG A 55 10.73 24.44 22.80
CA ARG A 55 9.72 25.23 23.54
C ARG A 55 8.55 24.36 23.99
N LEU A 56 8.03 23.50 23.12
CA LEU A 56 6.94 22.59 23.46
C LEU A 56 7.35 21.62 24.59
N TYR A 57 8.56 21.05 24.50
CA TYR A 57 9.11 20.18 25.53
C TYR A 57 9.17 20.88 26.90
N LEU A 58 9.68 22.12 26.94
CA LEU A 58 9.77 22.90 28.18
C LEU A 58 8.39 23.20 28.79
N VAL A 59 7.38 23.46 27.96
CA VAL A 59 6.00 23.64 28.43
C VAL A 59 5.48 22.36 29.10
N LYS A 60 5.69 21.19 28.47
CA LYS A 60 5.30 19.90 29.04
C LYS A 60 6.05 19.59 30.33
N GLU A 61 7.33 19.91 30.40
CA GLU A 61 8.13 19.71 31.61
C GLU A 61 7.60 20.57 32.77
N LYS A 62 7.25 21.83 32.51
CA LYS A 62 6.67 22.74 33.52
C LYS A 62 5.28 22.29 33.97
N GLU A 63 4.45 21.81 33.05
CA GLU A 63 3.14 21.21 33.33
C GLU A 63 3.29 20.01 34.28
N GLN A 64 4.21 19.09 33.98
CA GLN A 64 4.48 17.91 34.82
C GLN A 64 4.98 18.25 36.23
N LYS A 65 5.77 19.31 36.35
CA LYS A 65 6.30 19.77 37.65
C LYS A 65 5.29 20.61 38.45
N GLY A 66 4.13 20.95 37.86
CA GLY A 66 3.16 21.86 38.48
C GLY A 66 3.67 23.29 38.62
N ASN A 67 4.62 23.70 37.77
CA ASN A 67 5.27 25.01 37.83
C ASN A 67 4.47 26.12 37.10
N LEU A 68 3.38 25.78 36.43
CA LEU A 68 2.51 26.69 35.70
C LEU A 68 1.05 26.36 36.01
N SER A 69 0.22 27.40 36.07
CA SER A 69 -1.24 27.25 36.09
C SER A 69 -1.76 26.74 34.74
N ASP A 70 -2.96 26.14 34.74
CA ASP A 70 -3.62 25.66 33.52
C ASP A 70 -3.75 26.76 32.46
N ASP A 71 -4.09 27.99 32.88
CA ASP A 71 -4.21 29.16 31.99
C ASP A 71 -2.86 29.57 31.37
N GLU A 72 -1.76 29.45 32.12
CA GLU A 72 -0.41 29.70 31.59
C GLU A 72 0.00 28.60 30.61
N ILE A 73 -0.27 27.33 30.93
CA ILE A 73 0.00 26.20 30.03
C ILE A 73 -0.75 26.37 28.72
N MET A 74 -2.04 26.72 28.76
CA MET A 74 -2.84 26.95 27.56
C MET A 74 -2.31 28.11 26.72
N ARG A 75 -1.92 29.23 27.35
CA ARG A 75 -1.34 30.39 26.67
C ARG A 75 -0.01 30.03 25.99
N GLU A 76 0.87 29.35 26.70
CA GLU A 76 2.17 28.90 26.16
C GLU A 76 1.99 27.91 25.01
N ARG A 77 1.14 26.87 25.18
CA ARG A 77 0.84 25.91 24.10
C ARG A 77 0.28 26.60 22.85
N ARG A 78 -0.61 27.59 23.03
CA ARG A 78 -1.13 28.40 21.92
C ARG A 78 -0.03 29.23 21.26
N SER A 79 0.85 29.85 22.05
CA SER A 79 2.00 30.60 21.52
C SER A 79 2.90 29.70 20.66
N VAL A 80 3.24 28.50 21.15
CA VAL A 80 4.07 27.55 20.38
C VAL A 80 3.35 27.08 19.12
N SER A 81 2.04 26.82 19.20
CA SER A 81 1.23 26.45 18.02
C SER A 81 1.25 27.54 16.95
N ASN A 82 1.11 28.81 17.36
CA ASN A 82 1.16 29.95 16.45
C ASN A 82 2.55 30.09 15.81
N SER A 83 3.64 29.99 16.60
CA SER A 83 4.99 30.00 16.03
C SER A 83 5.21 28.88 15.02
N PHE A 84 4.64 27.69 15.25
CA PHE A 84 4.71 26.60 14.28
C PHE A 84 3.88 26.90 13.03
N LEU A 85 2.67 27.46 13.18
CA LEU A 85 1.83 27.88 12.06
C LEU A 85 2.52 28.93 11.19
N ASP A 86 3.27 29.85 11.79
CA ASP A 86 4.05 30.85 11.06
C ASP A 86 5.09 30.16 10.16
N ILE A 87 5.82 29.16 10.67
CA ILE A 87 6.75 28.35 9.86
C ILE A 87 6.01 27.67 8.69
N ILE A 88 4.84 27.08 8.94
CA ILE A 88 4.05 26.40 7.89
C ILE A 88 3.55 27.39 6.82
N ASN A 89 3.18 28.60 7.21
CA ASN A 89 2.67 29.62 6.30
C ASN A 89 3.78 30.25 5.46
N GLU A 90 5.02 30.25 5.97
CA GLU A 90 6.20 30.75 5.26
C GLU A 90 6.91 29.69 4.41
N LEU A 91 6.34 28.49 4.31
CA LEU A 91 6.91 27.41 3.49
C LEU A 91 7.12 27.84 2.04
N ASP A 92 6.25 28.71 1.50
CA ASP A 92 6.33 29.25 0.14
C ASP A 92 7.65 29.95 -0.18
N LYS A 93 8.39 30.42 0.84
CA LYS A 93 9.72 31.05 0.69
C LYS A 93 10.85 30.06 0.41
N TYR A 94 10.63 28.75 0.60
CA TYR A 94 11.65 27.70 0.49
C TYR A 94 11.43 26.88 -0.78
N ASP A 95 11.97 27.33 -1.90
CA ASP A 95 11.70 26.76 -3.22
C ASP A 95 12.09 25.27 -3.32
N ALA A 96 13.28 24.92 -2.83
CA ALA A 96 13.80 23.56 -2.92
C ALA A 96 12.98 22.60 -2.02
N VAL A 97 12.63 23.08 -0.82
CA VAL A 97 11.81 22.31 0.12
C VAL A 97 10.37 22.17 -0.40
N ASN A 98 9.78 23.21 -0.98
CA ASN A 98 8.45 23.12 -1.59
C ASN A 98 8.40 22.13 -2.75
N ALA A 99 9.40 22.17 -3.63
CA ALA A 99 9.51 21.20 -4.72
C ALA A 99 9.59 19.76 -4.16
N TYR A 100 10.37 19.56 -3.10
CA TYR A 100 10.42 18.28 -2.41
C TYR A 100 9.06 17.89 -1.81
N LEU A 101 8.36 18.79 -1.12
CA LEU A 101 7.05 18.52 -0.53
C LEU A 101 6.02 18.07 -1.57
N ILE A 102 6.03 18.65 -2.78
CA ILE A 102 5.15 18.22 -3.88
C ILE A 102 5.42 16.75 -4.25
N THR A 103 6.69 16.38 -4.41
CA THR A 103 7.08 15.01 -4.74
C THR A 103 6.77 14.03 -3.60
N TRP A 104 7.00 14.44 -2.36
CA TRP A 104 6.64 13.67 -1.17
C TRP A 104 5.13 13.45 -1.05
N GLU A 105 4.31 14.46 -1.36
CA GLU A 105 2.85 14.37 -1.34
C GLU A 105 2.33 13.36 -2.37
N ASP A 106 2.90 13.38 -3.58
CA ASP A 106 2.62 12.39 -4.63
C ASP A 106 2.93 10.97 -4.12
N GLU A 107 4.10 10.75 -3.51
CA GLU A 107 4.47 9.46 -2.93
C GLU A 107 3.52 9.01 -1.81
N GLN A 108 3.09 9.91 -0.92
CA GLN A 108 2.12 9.53 0.12
C GLN A 108 0.74 9.20 -0.47
N ALA A 109 0.29 9.99 -1.45
CA ALA A 109 -0.97 9.73 -2.14
C ALA A 109 -0.94 8.38 -2.86
N TRP A 110 0.17 8.05 -3.52
CA TRP A 110 0.38 6.75 -4.14
C TRP A 110 0.36 5.61 -3.12
N ARG A 111 1.10 5.73 -2.01
CA ARG A 111 1.13 4.69 -0.96
C ARG A 111 -0.27 4.40 -0.42
N LYS A 112 -1.06 5.44 -0.15
CA LYS A 112 -2.46 5.31 0.29
C LYS A 112 -3.30 4.62 -0.78
N THR A 113 -3.20 5.08 -2.02
CA THR A 113 -3.95 4.54 -3.16
C THR A 113 -3.66 3.07 -3.38
N ASN A 114 -2.39 2.70 -3.41
CA ASN A 114 -1.94 1.32 -3.59
C ASN A 114 -2.35 0.41 -2.43
N SER A 115 -2.44 0.95 -1.20
CA SER A 115 -2.94 0.19 -0.05
C SER A 115 -4.45 -0.10 -0.14
N LEU A 116 -5.23 0.79 -0.77
CA LEU A 116 -6.66 0.59 -0.99
C LEU A 116 -6.92 -0.39 -2.13
N ASN A 117 -6.02 -0.43 -3.13
CA ASN A 117 -6.08 -1.31 -4.30
C ASN A 117 -7.47 -1.38 -4.95
N ALA A 118 -8.07 -0.20 -5.15
CA ALA A 118 -9.43 -0.06 -5.67
C ALA A 118 -9.42 0.90 -6.88
N ILE A 119 -10.22 0.58 -7.90
CA ILE A 119 -10.31 1.39 -9.13
C ILE A 119 -10.58 2.85 -8.80
N ASP A 120 -11.50 3.13 -7.89
CA ASP A 120 -11.86 4.52 -7.55
C ASP A 120 -10.75 5.26 -6.80
N ALA A 121 -9.95 4.57 -5.99
CA ALA A 121 -8.77 5.16 -5.36
C ALA A 121 -7.72 5.54 -6.41
N TYR A 122 -7.45 4.67 -7.39
CA TYR A 122 -6.52 4.97 -8.48
C TYR A 122 -7.01 6.11 -9.37
N LYS A 123 -8.32 6.22 -9.60
CA LYS A 123 -8.92 7.37 -10.32
C LYS A 123 -8.76 8.67 -9.53
N GLU A 124 -8.99 8.65 -8.22
CA GLU A 124 -8.81 9.83 -7.35
C GLU A 124 -7.35 10.30 -7.40
N TYR A 125 -6.39 9.36 -7.30
CA TYR A 125 -4.97 9.65 -7.44
C TYR A 125 -4.66 10.29 -8.80
N LEU A 126 -5.14 9.73 -9.91
CA LEU A 126 -4.94 10.29 -11.26
C LEU A 126 -5.58 11.66 -11.46
N ASN A 127 -6.69 11.94 -10.79
CA ASN A 127 -7.32 13.26 -10.83
C ASN A 127 -6.46 14.31 -10.12
N LYS A 128 -5.81 13.93 -9.02
CA LYS A 128 -4.97 14.84 -8.22
C LYS A 128 -3.54 14.96 -8.76
N TYR A 129 -2.99 13.88 -9.33
CA TYR A 129 -1.63 13.79 -9.86
C TYR A 129 -1.65 13.24 -11.31
N PRO A 130 -2.22 13.98 -12.28
CA PRO A 130 -2.41 13.49 -13.65
C PRO A 130 -1.11 13.19 -14.38
N THR A 131 -0.03 13.88 -14.01
CA THR A 131 1.34 13.68 -14.49
C THR A 131 2.29 13.29 -13.35
N GLY A 132 1.75 12.72 -12.26
CA GLY A 132 2.53 12.26 -11.11
C GLY A 132 3.43 11.08 -11.47
N LYS A 133 4.39 10.80 -10.59
CA LYS A 133 5.39 9.74 -10.75
C LYS A 133 4.76 8.35 -10.97
N TYR A 134 3.56 8.11 -10.43
CA TYR A 134 2.88 6.82 -10.51
C TYR A 134 1.63 6.85 -11.40
N ALA A 135 1.45 7.88 -12.23
CA ALA A 135 0.28 8.00 -13.09
C ALA A 135 0.12 6.83 -14.07
N ASP A 136 1.21 6.39 -14.70
CA ASP A 136 1.17 5.25 -15.62
C ASP A 136 0.86 3.94 -14.90
N ASP A 137 1.40 3.75 -13.71
CA ASP A 137 1.13 2.57 -12.89
C ASP A 137 -0.32 2.55 -12.42
N ALA A 138 -0.87 3.68 -11.99
CA ALA A 138 -2.29 3.80 -11.64
C ALA A 138 -3.20 3.38 -12.81
N ARG A 139 -2.88 3.80 -14.03
CA ARG A 139 -3.64 3.40 -15.25
C ARG A 139 -3.55 1.90 -15.49
N LYS A 140 -2.37 1.30 -15.33
CA LYS A 140 -2.18 -0.15 -15.46
C LYS A 140 -2.98 -0.93 -14.41
N PHE A 141 -2.94 -0.53 -13.15
CA PHE A 141 -3.71 -1.19 -12.09
C PHE A 141 -5.22 -1.09 -12.31
N ILE A 142 -5.73 0.06 -12.79
CA ILE A 142 -7.14 0.19 -13.16
C ILE A 142 -7.51 -0.85 -14.25
N SER A 143 -6.72 -0.96 -15.31
CA SER A 143 -6.97 -1.93 -16.38
C SER A 143 -6.93 -3.36 -15.86
N MET A 144 -5.93 -3.71 -15.05
CA MET A 144 -5.80 -5.03 -14.44
C MET A 144 -6.99 -5.38 -13.55
N LEU A 145 -7.38 -4.48 -12.65
CA LEU A 145 -8.51 -4.71 -11.74
C LEU A 145 -9.84 -4.88 -12.50
N LYS A 146 -10.07 -4.10 -13.56
CA LYS A 146 -11.25 -4.27 -14.42
C LYS A 146 -11.28 -5.65 -15.08
N MET A 147 -10.15 -6.09 -15.65
CA MET A 147 -10.07 -7.42 -16.27
C MET A 147 -10.35 -8.53 -15.25
N MET A 148 -9.84 -8.40 -14.03
CA MET A 148 -10.12 -9.36 -12.95
C MET A 148 -11.59 -9.35 -12.53
N GLU A 149 -12.23 -8.18 -12.46
CA GLU A 149 -13.67 -8.07 -12.17
C GLU A 149 -14.51 -8.75 -13.26
N GLU A 150 -14.19 -8.50 -14.54
CA GLU A 150 -14.87 -9.12 -15.68
C GLU A 150 -14.70 -10.64 -15.70
N GLN A 151 -13.50 -11.16 -15.39
CA GLN A 151 -13.24 -12.60 -15.28
C GLN A 151 -14.06 -13.23 -14.16
N LYS A 152 -14.09 -12.63 -12.96
CA LYS A 152 -14.90 -13.12 -11.84
C LYS A 152 -16.39 -13.18 -12.16
N ILE A 153 -16.89 -12.21 -12.93
CA ILE A 153 -18.29 -12.21 -13.38
C ILE A 153 -18.56 -13.39 -14.32
N LYS A 154 -17.63 -13.69 -15.24
CA LYS A 154 -17.75 -14.83 -16.17
C LYS A 154 -17.68 -16.17 -15.43
N GLU A 155 -16.70 -16.35 -14.54
CA GLU A 155 -16.56 -17.57 -13.73
C GLU A 155 -17.81 -17.84 -12.89
N LYS A 156 -18.37 -16.78 -12.26
CA LYS A 156 -19.61 -16.90 -11.50
C LYS A 156 -20.84 -17.20 -12.39
N ALA A 157 -20.87 -16.67 -13.61
CA ALA A 157 -21.93 -16.99 -14.58
C ALA A 157 -21.84 -18.44 -15.07
N GLU A 158 -20.63 -18.98 -15.20
CA GLU A 158 -20.37 -20.38 -15.56
C GLU A 158 -20.66 -21.35 -14.41
N GLU A 159 -20.42 -20.96 -13.16
CA GLU A 159 -20.79 -21.74 -11.95
C GLU A 159 -22.32 -21.86 -11.78
N ILE A 160 -23.08 -20.83 -12.17
CA ILE A 160 -24.55 -20.84 -12.15
C ILE A 160 -25.14 -21.66 -13.31
N TYR A 161 -24.34 -21.98 -14.33
CA TYR A 161 -24.75 -22.83 -15.44
C TYR A 161 -24.60 -24.32 -15.07
N THR A 162 -25.66 -24.94 -14.55
CA THR A 162 -25.84 -26.40 -14.67
C THR A 162 -26.31 -26.70 -16.09
N PRO A 163 -25.52 -27.37 -16.95
CA PRO A 163 -26.05 -27.89 -18.20
C PRO A 163 -27.26 -28.79 -17.88
N PRO A 164 -28.34 -28.77 -18.66
CA PRO A 164 -29.42 -29.74 -18.49
C PRO A 164 -28.79 -31.14 -18.47
N LEU A 165 -29.08 -31.93 -17.43
CA LEU A 165 -28.80 -33.37 -17.46
C LEU A 165 -29.31 -33.87 -18.81
N GLN A 166 -28.43 -34.42 -19.64
CA GLN A 166 -28.82 -35.04 -20.89
C GLN A 166 -29.84 -36.13 -20.55
N SER A 167 -31.13 -35.80 -20.67
CA SER A 167 -32.20 -36.78 -20.58
C SER A 167 -32.01 -37.68 -21.79
N HIS A 168 -31.56 -38.90 -21.55
CA HIS A 168 -31.70 -40.09 -22.40
C HIS A 168 -32.36 -39.77 -23.74
N ALA A 169 -31.51 -39.57 -24.76
CA ALA A 169 -31.96 -39.38 -26.13
C ALA A 169 -32.99 -40.48 -26.49
N PRO A 170 -34.21 -40.13 -26.92
CA PRO A 170 -35.05 -41.12 -27.57
C PRO A 170 -34.36 -41.53 -28.88
N LYS A 171 -34.32 -42.84 -29.10
CA LYS A 171 -33.65 -43.53 -30.21
C LYS A 171 -33.88 -42.81 -31.54
N GLN A 172 -32.78 -42.53 -32.24
CA GLN A 172 -32.75 -41.97 -33.59
C GLN A 172 -33.54 -42.85 -34.57
N GLU A 173 -34.57 -42.28 -35.17
CA GLU A 173 -35.22 -42.83 -36.35
C GLU A 173 -34.39 -42.43 -37.58
N ARG A 174 -33.94 -43.42 -38.34
CA ARG A 174 -32.98 -43.27 -39.44
C ARG A 174 -33.67 -42.66 -40.66
N ILE A 175 -33.64 -41.33 -40.80
CA ILE A 175 -33.97 -40.69 -42.09
C ILE A 175 -32.72 -40.74 -42.96
N ILE A 176 -32.79 -41.53 -44.04
CA ILE A 176 -31.76 -41.57 -45.08
C ILE A 176 -31.83 -40.26 -45.87
N TYR A 177 -30.83 -39.40 -45.69
CA TYR A 177 -30.51 -38.35 -46.67
C TYR A 177 -29.35 -38.85 -47.52
N ASN A 178 -29.53 -38.82 -48.84
CA ASN A 178 -28.49 -39.16 -49.81
C ASN A 178 -27.37 -38.09 -49.76
N ASP A 179 -26.12 -38.54 -49.67
CA ASP A 179 -24.93 -37.67 -49.66
C ASP A 179 -24.81 -36.85 -50.97
N PRO A 180 -24.60 -35.52 -50.92
CA PRO A 180 -24.11 -34.75 -52.06
C PRO A 180 -22.58 -34.92 -52.25
N PRO A 181 -22.05 -34.69 -53.46
CA PRO A 181 -20.73 -35.17 -53.88
C PRO A 181 -19.53 -34.45 -53.25
N VAL A 182 -18.42 -35.20 -53.23
CA VAL A 182 -17.12 -34.89 -52.64
C VAL A 182 -16.37 -33.83 -53.45
N GLU A 183 -16.54 -32.53 -53.18
CA GLU A 183 -15.70 -31.50 -53.84
C GLU A 183 -15.33 -30.28 -52.99
N ASN A 184 -15.28 -30.40 -51.66
CA ASN A 184 -14.93 -29.24 -50.81
C ASN A 184 -14.07 -29.61 -49.59
N ARG A 185 -13.41 -30.77 -49.60
CA ARG A 185 -12.62 -31.28 -48.47
C ARG A 185 -11.24 -30.61 -48.29
N THR A 186 -10.89 -29.60 -49.09
CA THR A 186 -9.55 -28.99 -49.11
C THR A 186 -9.39 -27.67 -48.36
N MET A 187 -10.46 -27.13 -47.73
CA MET A 187 -10.39 -25.86 -46.99
C MET A 187 -10.42 -25.98 -45.46
N TYR A 188 -10.72 -27.15 -44.88
CA TYR A 188 -10.79 -27.33 -43.43
C TYR A 188 -9.52 -27.93 -42.79
N GLU A 189 -8.57 -28.40 -43.60
CA GLU A 189 -7.40 -29.14 -43.11
C GLU A 189 -6.16 -28.26 -42.88
N LYS A 190 -6.26 -26.93 -43.15
CA LYS A 190 -5.11 -26.02 -43.06
C LYS A 190 -5.04 -25.15 -41.78
N GLN A 191 -5.92 -25.35 -40.81
CA GLN A 191 -5.98 -24.51 -39.60
C GLN A 191 -5.68 -25.23 -38.27
N HIS A 192 -5.44 -26.55 -38.30
CA HIS A 192 -5.18 -27.34 -37.08
C HIS A 192 -3.88 -28.16 -37.16
N ALA A 193 -2.81 -27.57 -37.66
CA ALA A 193 -1.47 -28.19 -37.65
C ALA A 193 -0.41 -27.24 -37.08
N SER A 194 -0.59 -26.81 -35.82
CA SER A 194 0.50 -26.40 -34.93
C SER A 194 0.02 -26.27 -33.50
N VAL A 195 -0.05 -27.37 -32.75
CA VAL A 195 0.02 -27.33 -31.28
C VAL A 195 1.14 -28.25 -30.88
N GLY A 196 2.34 -27.70 -30.96
CA GLY A 196 3.55 -28.31 -30.44
C GLY A 196 3.52 -28.26 -28.91
N SER A 197 3.77 -29.43 -28.33
CA SER A 197 4.19 -29.67 -26.95
C SER A 197 5.14 -28.60 -26.40
N GLY A 198 4.78 -28.00 -25.27
CA GLY A 198 5.64 -27.11 -24.49
C GLY A 198 5.10 -26.90 -23.08
N GLU A 199 5.78 -27.53 -22.11
CA GLU A 199 5.79 -27.26 -20.66
C GLU A 199 4.52 -27.53 -19.81
N GLU A 200 4.28 -28.80 -19.49
CA GLU A 200 3.51 -29.21 -18.29
C GLU A 200 4.35 -29.25 -16.99
N LEU A 201 5.47 -28.51 -16.90
CA LEU A 201 6.37 -28.53 -15.73
C LEU A 201 6.26 -27.30 -14.80
N SER A 202 5.14 -26.57 -14.82
CA SER A 202 5.01 -25.31 -14.07
C SER A 202 4.09 -25.39 -12.84
N ASN A 203 2.97 -26.13 -12.91
CA ASN A 203 1.96 -26.05 -11.85
C ASN A 203 2.36 -26.74 -10.54
N GLY A 204 3.07 -27.88 -10.62
CA GLY A 204 3.54 -28.61 -9.44
C GLY A 204 4.67 -27.87 -8.70
N LEU A 205 5.64 -27.32 -9.45
CA LEU A 205 6.73 -26.54 -8.89
C LEU A 205 6.21 -25.26 -8.20
N PHE A 206 5.21 -24.62 -8.80
CA PHE A 206 4.58 -23.43 -8.21
C PHE A 206 3.87 -23.75 -6.90
N ILE A 207 3.14 -24.87 -6.81
CA ILE A 207 2.45 -25.31 -5.58
C ILE A 207 3.47 -25.63 -4.47
N VAL A 208 4.57 -26.32 -4.80
CA VAL A 208 5.65 -26.63 -3.84
C VAL A 208 6.33 -25.36 -3.33
N LEU A 209 6.59 -24.38 -4.21
CA LEU A 209 7.15 -23.08 -3.81
C LEU A 209 6.18 -22.25 -2.96
N LEU A 210 4.88 -22.29 -3.27
CA LEU A 210 3.86 -21.55 -2.53
C LEU A 210 3.69 -22.10 -1.11
N ILE A 211 3.63 -23.42 -0.96
CA ILE A 211 3.45 -24.08 0.33
C ILE A 211 4.76 -24.12 1.14
N GLY A 212 5.90 -24.35 0.50
CA GLY A 212 7.20 -24.50 1.16
C GLY A 212 7.89 -23.19 1.54
N CYS A 213 7.70 -22.12 0.75
CA CYS A 213 8.39 -20.85 0.96
C CYS A 213 7.42 -19.71 1.33
N ILE A 214 6.32 -19.54 0.58
CA ILE A 214 5.50 -18.33 0.70
C ILE A 214 4.65 -18.33 1.97
N ILE A 215 3.95 -19.44 2.28
CA ILE A 215 3.11 -19.53 3.49
C ILE A 215 3.95 -19.38 4.79
N PRO A 216 5.12 -20.02 4.95
CA PRO A 216 5.96 -19.84 6.12
C PRO A 216 6.51 -18.41 6.29
N ILE A 217 6.90 -17.76 5.18
CA ILE A 217 7.39 -16.37 5.21
C ILE A 217 6.28 -15.41 5.64
N ILE A 218 5.05 -15.61 5.16
CA ILE A 218 3.88 -14.84 5.60
C ILE A 218 3.63 -15.06 7.10
N GLY A 219 3.76 -16.30 7.59
CA GLY A 219 3.64 -16.63 9.02
C GLY A 219 4.69 -15.94 9.89
N ILE A 220 5.95 -15.89 9.45
CA ILE A 220 7.03 -15.18 10.14
C ILE A 220 6.74 -13.67 10.17
N GLY A 221 6.34 -13.08 9.04
CA GLY A 221 6.00 -11.66 8.94
C GLY A 221 4.82 -11.27 9.82
N ALA A 222 3.74 -12.05 9.82
CA ALA A 222 2.60 -11.84 10.70
C ALA A 222 2.97 -11.99 12.19
N GLY A 223 3.80 -12.98 12.53
CA GLY A 223 4.31 -13.18 13.89
C GLY A 223 5.15 -12.00 14.39
N ALA A 224 6.04 -11.48 13.54
CA ALA A 224 6.83 -10.28 13.83
C ALA A 224 5.95 -9.03 14.01
N TYR A 225 4.93 -8.87 13.16
CA TYR A 225 3.96 -7.78 13.26
C TYR A 225 3.23 -7.78 14.62
N PHE A 226 2.78 -8.94 15.10
CA PHE A 226 2.13 -9.04 16.42
C PHE A 226 3.06 -8.71 17.60
N LEU A 227 4.37 -8.94 17.46
CA LEU A 227 5.33 -8.73 18.54
C LEU A 227 5.93 -7.33 18.59
N TYR A 228 6.17 -6.72 17.43
CA TYR A 228 6.98 -5.51 17.34
C TYR A 228 6.19 -4.25 17.01
N THR A 229 4.90 -4.36 16.67
CA THR A 229 4.06 -3.18 16.50
C THR A 229 3.81 -2.50 17.85
N LYS A 230 4.29 -1.27 17.96
CA LYS A 230 4.07 -0.38 19.09
C LYS A 230 3.17 0.78 18.65
N ASN A 231 2.29 1.20 19.55
CA ASN A 231 1.54 2.44 19.44
C ASN A 231 1.90 3.27 20.67
N ASN A 232 2.51 4.45 20.47
CA ASN A 232 3.00 5.32 21.55
C ASN A 232 3.79 4.55 22.63
N SER A 233 4.86 3.87 22.21
CA SER A 233 5.77 3.04 23.04
C SER A 233 5.17 1.83 23.76
N VAL A 234 3.84 1.64 23.74
CA VAL A 234 3.12 0.47 24.26
C VAL A 234 2.86 -0.54 23.14
N TYR A 235 2.99 -1.84 23.43
CA TYR A 235 2.69 -2.89 22.45
C TYR A 235 1.22 -2.85 22.03
N LYS A 236 0.98 -2.83 20.72
CA LYS A 236 -0.37 -2.75 20.14
C LYS A 236 -1.23 -3.97 20.50
N TYR A 237 -0.61 -5.12 20.70
CA TYR A 237 -1.29 -6.40 20.96
C TYR A 237 -1.07 -6.91 22.39
N ASN A 238 -2.12 -7.46 22.99
CA ASN A 238 -2.10 -8.03 24.33
C ASN A 238 -1.18 -9.27 24.44
N GLU A 239 -0.85 -9.68 25.66
CA GLU A 239 0.06 -10.81 25.91
C GLU A 239 -0.37 -12.13 25.24
N PRO A 240 -1.66 -12.53 25.24
CA PRO A 240 -2.10 -13.74 24.53
C PRO A 240 -1.87 -13.69 23.01
N SER A 241 -2.12 -12.55 22.37
CA SER A 241 -1.91 -12.38 20.92
C SER A 241 -0.42 -12.40 20.57
N ARG A 242 0.43 -11.83 21.45
CA ARG A 242 1.88 -11.89 21.31
C ARG A 242 2.43 -13.32 21.48
N LYS A 243 1.85 -14.14 22.37
CA LYS A 243 2.20 -15.58 22.49
C LYS A 243 1.90 -16.33 21.18
N LYS A 244 0.72 -16.10 20.59
CA LYS A 244 0.37 -16.65 19.26
C LYS A 244 1.35 -16.19 18.17
N GLY A 245 1.76 -14.92 18.18
CA GLY A 245 2.78 -14.39 17.26
C GLY A 245 4.15 -15.07 17.38
N ARG A 246 4.61 -15.39 18.61
CA ARG A 246 5.85 -16.16 18.83
C ARG A 246 5.73 -17.58 18.28
N THR A 247 4.62 -18.26 18.56
CA THR A 247 4.37 -19.61 18.02
C THR A 247 4.39 -19.61 16.50
N LEU A 248 3.79 -18.60 15.87
CA LEU A 248 3.76 -18.48 14.40
C LEU A 248 5.17 -18.27 13.81
N MET A 249 6.01 -17.45 14.46
CA MET A 249 7.41 -17.28 14.03
C MET A 249 8.24 -18.55 14.21
N ILE A 250 8.07 -19.28 15.32
CA ILE A 250 8.81 -20.52 15.58
C ILE A 250 8.41 -21.60 14.57
N VAL A 251 7.10 -21.80 14.34
CA VAL A 251 6.60 -22.78 13.37
C VAL A 251 7.02 -22.42 11.95
N GLY A 252 6.89 -21.15 11.55
CA GLY A 252 7.35 -20.68 10.24
C GLY A 252 8.87 -20.85 10.06
N GLY A 253 9.67 -20.55 11.08
CA GLY A 253 11.12 -20.75 11.06
C GLY A 253 11.53 -22.21 10.96
N ILE A 254 10.86 -23.11 11.69
CA ILE A 254 11.09 -24.56 11.60
C ILE A 254 10.72 -25.08 10.22
N MET A 255 9.61 -24.63 9.62
CA MET A 255 9.21 -25.05 8.28
C MET A 255 10.21 -24.60 7.21
N VAL A 256 10.69 -23.35 7.27
CA VAL A 256 11.75 -22.85 6.37
C VAL A 256 13.04 -23.63 6.56
N PHE A 257 13.42 -23.93 7.80
CA PHE A 257 14.63 -24.68 8.12
C PHE A 257 14.56 -26.14 7.63
N LEU A 258 13.43 -26.82 7.83
CA LEU A 258 13.18 -28.17 7.31
C LEU A 258 13.16 -28.19 5.78
N TYR A 259 12.65 -27.14 5.13
CA TYR A 259 12.69 -27.01 3.68
C TYR A 259 14.12 -26.81 3.15
N ILE A 260 14.94 -26.00 3.82
CA ILE A 260 16.34 -25.77 3.45
C ILE A 260 17.19 -27.05 3.64
N ILE A 261 16.94 -27.83 4.70
CA ILE A 261 17.67 -29.07 4.98
C ILE A 261 17.15 -30.24 4.15
N GLY A 262 15.86 -30.28 3.84
CA GLY A 262 15.20 -31.33 3.07
C GLY A 262 15.30 -31.19 1.55
N GLY A 263 16.12 -30.27 1.03
CA GLY A 263 16.28 -30.06 -0.40
C GLY A 263 17.02 -31.19 -1.12
N TYR A 264 16.30 -32.27 -1.44
CA TYR A 264 16.37 -33.11 -2.65
C TYR A 264 15.00 -33.74 -2.92
#